data_AF-A0A851E8Y7-F1
#
_entry.id   AF-A0A851E8Y7-F1
#
_cell.length_a   1.000
_cell.length_b   1.000
_cell.length_c   1.000
_cell.angle_alpha   90.00
_cell.angle_beta   90.00
_cell.angle_gamma   90.00
#
_symmetry.space_group_name_H-M   'P 1'
#
loop_
_entity.id
_entity.type
_entity.pdbx_description
1 polymer ?
#
loop_
_entity_poly.entity_id
_entity_poly.type
_entity_poly.pdbx_seq_one_letter_code
_entity_poly.pdbx_strand_id
1 'polypeptide(L)'
;QAFMMLCDWLLILSHLDSNNNDEAVRLLGYLPNTPLQEKLFSFIQEHIFMDEEEGKKEEEKDESCKLDDLHKKRSLLAAYCKLIVYNVVEMTAAAELYKYYVKTYSDFGDIIKETLSKMRHNNKIQSAKTLILCLQQLFQTHAESQDSSSGVDFSSASFTNIKELARRFSLTFGWDQVKSRESIAMIHKEGIEFAFQGATGVDGKCLPPNLSFLVIISEFSNKLLKPDKR
;
A
#
# COMPACT_ATOMS: atom_id res chain seq x y z
N GLN A 1 3.90 23.51 5.52
CA GLN A 1 2.72 24.36 5.27
C GLN A 1 2.10 24.14 3.89
N ALA A 2 2.83 24.34 2.78
CA ALA A 2 2.27 24.29 1.42
C ALA A 2 1.58 22.96 1.07
N PHE A 3 2.17 21.83 1.46
CA PHE A 3 1.61 20.49 1.21
C PHE A 3 0.22 20.30 1.85
N MET A 4 0.05 20.70 3.11
CA MET A 4 -1.24 20.58 3.82
C MET A 4 -2.32 21.39 3.12
N MET A 5 -2.01 22.65 2.79
CA MET A 5 -2.95 23.50 2.05
C MET A 5 -3.32 22.88 0.71
N LEU A 6 -2.34 22.36 -0.04
CA LEU A 6 -2.60 21.69 -1.30
C LEU A 6 -3.53 20.49 -1.13
N CYS A 7 -3.31 19.63 -0.12
CA CYS A 7 -4.20 18.50 0.16
C CYS A 7 -5.63 18.96 0.48
N ASP A 8 -5.78 20.00 1.31
CA ASP A 8 -7.10 20.54 1.65
C ASP A 8 -7.80 21.11 0.41
N TRP A 9 -7.08 21.86 -0.43
CA TRP A 9 -7.60 22.39 -1.70
C TRP A 9 -8.02 21.26 -2.65
N LEU A 10 -7.19 20.25 -2.86
CA LEU A 10 -7.52 19.10 -3.71
C LEU A 10 -8.77 18.37 -3.20
N LEU A 11 -8.90 18.21 -1.88
CA LEU A 11 -10.07 17.57 -1.28
C LEU A 11 -11.34 18.40 -1.44
N ILE A 12 -11.26 19.73 -1.29
CA ILE A 12 -12.40 20.63 -1.48
C ILE A 12 -12.81 20.63 -2.95
N LEU A 13 -11.87 20.91 -3.86
CA LEU A 13 -12.14 21.09 -5.29
C LEU A 13 -12.64 19.82 -5.97
N SER A 14 -12.19 18.63 -5.55
CA SER A 14 -12.61 17.36 -6.12
C SER A 14 -14.08 16.98 -5.84
N HIS A 15 -14.71 17.59 -4.83
CA HIS A 15 -16.07 17.24 -4.41
C HIS A 15 -17.07 18.40 -4.52
N LEU A 16 -16.64 19.56 -5.06
CA LEU A 16 -17.52 20.70 -5.33
C LEU A 16 -18.73 20.34 -6.21
N ASP A 17 -18.58 19.33 -7.07
CA ASP A 17 -19.59 18.93 -8.05
C ASP A 17 -20.71 18.05 -7.49
N SER A 18 -20.54 17.48 -6.29
CA SER A 18 -21.45 16.41 -5.82
C SER A 18 -22.83 16.89 -5.38
N ASN A 19 -23.04 18.20 -5.16
CA ASN A 19 -24.27 18.73 -4.55
C ASN A 19 -24.95 19.91 -5.28
N ASN A 20 -24.36 20.53 -6.31
CA ASN A 20 -24.92 21.75 -6.93
C ASN A 20 -25.07 21.64 -8.46
N ASN A 21 -26.28 21.91 -8.96
CA ASN A 21 -26.63 21.99 -10.40
C ASN A 21 -26.07 23.24 -11.12
N ASP A 22 -25.13 23.95 -10.52
CA ASP A 22 -24.55 25.17 -11.09
C ASP A 22 -23.37 24.81 -12.02
N GLU A 23 -23.53 25.07 -13.32
CA GLU A 23 -22.48 24.81 -14.33
C GLU A 23 -21.17 25.53 -14.03
N ALA A 24 -21.21 26.70 -13.35
CA ALA A 24 -20.00 27.43 -12.98
C ALA A 24 -19.17 26.69 -11.91
N VAL A 25 -19.84 25.95 -11.01
CA VAL A 25 -19.18 25.15 -9.97
C VAL A 25 -18.60 23.87 -10.58
N ARG A 26 -19.29 23.27 -11.55
CA ARG A 26 -18.81 22.10 -12.31
C ARG A 26 -17.52 22.33 -13.10
N LEU A 27 -17.26 23.58 -13.48
CA LEU A 27 -16.02 23.97 -14.16
C LEU A 27 -14.82 24.11 -13.21
N LEU A 28 -15.05 24.11 -11.90
CA LEU A 28 -14.00 24.24 -10.87
C LEU A 28 -13.55 22.90 -10.29
N GLY A 29 -14.23 21.80 -10.65
CA GLY A 29 -13.83 20.45 -10.29
C GLY A 29 -12.39 20.17 -10.74
N TYR A 30 -11.51 19.86 -9.79
CA TYR A 30 -10.11 19.58 -10.06
C TYR A 30 -9.69 18.25 -9.46
N LEU A 31 -9.13 17.38 -10.30
CA LEU A 31 -8.44 16.16 -9.89
C LEU A 31 -6.95 16.28 -10.27
N PRO A 32 -6.04 15.89 -9.37
CA PRO A 32 -4.61 15.93 -9.65
C PRO A 32 -4.26 14.96 -10.77
N ASN A 33 -3.50 15.42 -11.75
CA ASN A 33 -2.95 14.57 -12.80
C ASN A 33 -1.84 13.65 -12.26
N THR A 34 -1.45 12.63 -13.03
CA THR A 34 -0.43 11.64 -12.61
C THR A 34 0.87 12.28 -12.10
N PRO A 35 1.49 13.27 -12.79
CA PRO A 35 2.70 13.90 -12.28
C PRO A 35 2.53 14.61 -10.93
N LEU A 36 1.36 15.19 -10.66
CA LEU A 36 1.09 15.81 -9.37
C LEU A 36 0.88 14.74 -8.29
N GLN A 37 0.19 13.64 -8.59
CA GLN A 37 0.02 12.53 -7.65
C GLN A 37 1.38 11.92 -7.25
N GLU A 38 2.28 11.73 -8.22
CA GLU A 38 3.65 11.27 -7.98
C GLU A 38 4.40 12.23 -7.05
N LYS A 39 4.39 13.54 -7.34
CA LYS A 39 5.03 14.56 -6.49
C LYS A 39 4.47 14.61 -5.06
N LEU A 40 3.16 14.45 -4.90
CA LEU A 40 2.52 14.38 -3.59
C LEU A 40 3.07 13.20 -2.79
N PHE A 41 3.22 12.03 -3.42
CA PHE A 41 3.77 10.87 -2.76
C PHE A 41 5.29 10.98 -2.50
N SER A 42 6.07 11.51 -3.45
CA SER A 42 7.51 11.75 -3.25
C SER A 42 7.76 12.66 -2.05
N PHE A 43 6.96 13.71 -1.88
CA PHE A 43 7.01 14.57 -0.69
C PHE A 43 6.78 13.76 0.61
N ILE A 44 5.80 12.87 0.62
CA ILE A 44 5.54 11.98 1.77
C ILE A 44 6.73 11.06 2.03
N GLN A 45 7.31 10.45 0.99
CA GLN A 45 8.47 9.59 1.14
C GLN A 45 9.66 10.35 1.75
N GLU A 46 10.01 11.50 1.19
CA GLU A 46 11.16 12.33 1.62
C GLU A 46 11.02 12.86 3.04
N HIS A 47 9.82 13.29 3.44
CA HIS A 47 9.63 13.95 4.74
C HIS A 47 9.18 13.02 5.88
N ILE A 48 8.67 11.83 5.56
CA ILE A 48 8.10 10.90 6.56
C ILE A 48 8.90 9.60 6.64
N PHE A 49 9.26 9.00 5.50
CA PHE A 49 9.75 7.62 5.44
C PHE A 49 11.25 7.47 5.16
N MET A 50 11.90 8.52 4.66
CA MET A 50 13.35 8.60 4.64
C MET A 50 13.82 8.87 6.08
N ASP A 51 14.26 7.83 6.76
CA ASP A 51 14.82 7.96 8.10
C ASP A 51 16.20 8.60 8.08
N GLU A 52 16.44 9.39 9.12
CA GLU A 52 17.69 10.03 9.54
C GLU A 52 18.77 8.98 9.96
N GLU A 53 18.96 7.92 9.18
CA GLU A 53 20.01 6.90 9.41
C GLU A 53 21.43 7.51 9.31
N GLU A 54 21.58 8.72 8.76
CA GLU A 54 22.83 9.50 8.79
C GLU A 54 22.96 10.43 10.02
N GLY A 55 21.96 10.45 10.89
CA GLY A 55 21.79 11.39 11.99
C GLY A 55 21.95 10.78 13.37
N LYS A 56 22.98 9.95 13.63
CA LYS A 56 23.48 9.72 15.01
C LYS A 56 24.12 10.99 15.59
N LYS A 57 23.36 12.09 15.60
CA LYS A 57 23.62 13.37 16.25
C LYS A 57 22.35 13.87 16.98
N GLU A 58 21.48 12.96 17.40
CA GLU A 58 20.22 13.28 18.10
C GLU A 58 20.24 12.99 19.60
N GLU A 59 21.42 13.00 20.22
CA GLU A 59 21.55 12.85 21.69
C GLU A 59 21.23 14.15 22.44
N GLU A 60 20.87 15.25 21.76
CA GLU A 60 20.56 16.55 22.42
C GLU A 60 19.26 17.22 21.95
N LYS A 61 18.35 16.52 21.26
CA LYS A 61 16.99 17.07 21.02
C LYS A 61 16.07 16.71 22.19
N ASP A 62 15.50 17.74 22.81
CA ASP A 62 14.45 17.65 23.82
C ASP A 62 13.32 16.69 23.37
N GLU A 63 12.83 15.83 24.28
CA GLU A 63 11.77 14.86 24.00
C GLU A 63 10.51 15.54 23.45
N SER A 64 10.25 16.79 23.89
CA SER A 64 9.15 17.61 23.38
C SER A 64 9.29 17.92 21.88
N CYS A 65 10.50 18.23 21.41
CA CYS A 65 10.74 18.52 19.99
C CYS A 65 10.55 17.28 19.11
N LYS A 66 10.97 16.10 19.58
CA LYS A 66 10.77 14.83 18.87
C LYS A 66 9.29 14.47 18.75
N LEU A 67 8.52 14.69 19.83
CA LEU A 67 7.09 14.49 19.84
C LEU A 67 6.38 15.42 18.84
N ASP A 68 6.73 16.70 18.83
CA ASP A 68 6.15 17.70 17.91
C ASP A 68 6.43 17.36 16.44
N ASP A 69 7.64 16.92 16.12
CA ASP A 69 8.01 16.53 14.76
C ASP A 69 7.27 15.26 14.32
N LEU A 70 7.12 14.27 15.20
CA LEU A 70 6.29 13.09 14.94
C LEU A 70 4.83 13.48 14.69
N HIS A 71 4.26 14.39 15.50
CA HIS A 71 2.91 14.90 15.29
C HIS A 71 2.74 15.60 13.93
N LYS A 72 3.72 16.38 13.50
CA LYS A 72 3.73 17.00 12.16
C LYS A 72 3.77 15.94 11.06
N LYS A 73 4.67 14.94 11.16
CA LYS A 73 4.76 13.82 10.19
C LYS A 73 3.43 13.05 10.11
N ARG A 74 2.84 12.70 11.25
CA ARG A 74 1.52 12.05 11.33
C ARG A 74 0.42 12.88 10.66
N SER A 75 0.43 14.19 10.84
CA SER A 75 -0.54 15.11 10.21
C SER A 75 -0.40 15.14 8.69
N LEU A 76 0.82 15.20 8.17
CA LEU A 76 1.11 15.14 6.74
C LEU A 76 0.64 13.81 6.12
N LEU A 77 0.96 12.69 6.78
CA LEU A 77 0.56 11.37 6.31
C LEU A 77 -0.97 11.23 6.27
N ALA A 78 -1.66 11.69 7.31
CA ALA A 78 -3.12 11.65 7.37
C ALA A 78 -3.76 12.53 6.28
N ALA A 79 -3.16 13.67 5.93
CA ALA A 79 -3.62 14.51 4.83
C ALA A 79 -3.53 13.78 3.48
N TYR A 80 -2.40 13.14 3.19
CA TYR A 80 -2.24 12.34 1.97
C TYR A 80 -3.19 11.13 1.94
N CYS A 81 -3.32 10.41 3.05
CA CYS A 81 -4.23 9.27 3.17
C CYS A 81 -5.69 9.66 2.90
N LYS A 82 -6.12 10.85 3.33
CA LYS A 82 -7.46 11.37 3.02
C LYS A 82 -7.65 11.51 1.51
N LEU A 83 -6.67 12.01 0.77
CA LEU A 83 -6.78 12.13 -0.70
C LEU A 83 -7.03 10.78 -1.37
N ILE A 84 -6.37 9.71 -0.90
CA ILE A 84 -6.59 8.35 -1.40
C ILE A 84 -7.99 7.85 -1.02
N VAL A 85 -8.37 7.96 0.26
CA VAL A 85 -9.66 7.45 0.77
C VAL A 85 -10.83 8.10 0.05
N TYR A 86 -10.74 9.39 -0.27
CA TYR A 86 -11.78 10.14 -0.96
C TYR A 86 -11.66 10.07 -2.50
N ASN A 87 -10.82 9.19 -3.05
CA ASN A 87 -10.62 9.00 -4.50
C ASN A 87 -10.17 10.27 -5.24
N VAL A 88 -9.48 11.18 -4.57
CA VAL A 88 -8.82 12.35 -5.18
C VAL A 88 -7.50 11.94 -5.84
N VAL A 89 -6.80 11.01 -5.20
CA VAL A 89 -5.62 10.31 -5.72
C VAL A 89 -6.04 8.87 -6.03
N GLU A 90 -5.43 8.26 -7.06
CA GLU A 90 -5.78 6.89 -7.44
C GLU A 90 -5.55 5.91 -6.27
N MET A 91 -6.50 4.99 -6.07
CA MET A 91 -6.40 3.97 -5.00
C MET A 91 -5.15 3.08 -5.13
N THR A 92 -4.61 2.93 -6.35
CA THR A 92 -3.36 2.21 -6.62
C THR A 92 -2.15 2.86 -5.97
N ALA A 93 -2.16 4.20 -5.78
CA ALA A 93 -1.07 4.92 -5.10
C ALA A 93 -0.90 4.49 -3.64
N ALA A 94 -1.93 3.92 -3.01
CA ALA A 94 -1.81 3.37 -1.66
C ALA A 94 -0.87 2.14 -1.60
N ALA A 95 -0.63 1.46 -2.73
CA ALA A 95 0.33 0.36 -2.79
C ALA A 95 1.73 0.85 -2.41
N GLU A 96 2.13 2.04 -2.86
CA GLU A 96 3.41 2.64 -2.51
C GLU A 96 3.49 3.01 -1.03
N LEU A 97 2.40 3.51 -0.45
CA LEU A 97 2.30 3.81 0.98
C LEU A 97 2.44 2.53 1.84
N TYR A 98 1.77 1.44 1.45
CA TYR A 98 1.72 0.25 2.29
C TYR A 98 3.08 -0.45 2.44
N LYS A 99 4.04 -0.19 1.55
CA LYS A 99 5.42 -0.68 1.65
C LYS A 99 6.08 -0.30 2.99
N TYR A 100 5.68 0.82 3.58
CA TYR A 100 6.24 1.33 4.83
C TYR A 100 5.53 0.81 6.10
N TYR A 101 4.45 0.04 5.96
CA TYR A 101 3.56 -0.30 7.08
C TYR A 101 4.24 -1.13 8.17
N VAL A 102 5.10 -2.09 7.81
CA VAL A 102 5.84 -2.89 8.81
C VAL A 102 6.94 -2.05 9.47
N LYS A 103 7.75 -1.35 8.66
CA LYS A 103 8.91 -0.58 9.15
C LYS A 103 8.50 0.53 10.12
N THR A 104 7.39 1.21 9.83
CA THR A 104 6.96 2.40 10.58
C THR A 104 5.73 2.15 11.45
N TYR A 105 5.53 0.90 11.86
CA TYR A 105 4.31 0.49 12.55
C TYR A 105 4.06 1.23 13.87
N SER A 106 5.11 1.51 14.65
CA SER A 106 5.01 2.25 15.92
C SER A 106 4.46 3.66 15.73
N ASP A 107 4.86 4.30 14.64
CA ASP A 107 4.71 5.75 14.46
C ASP A 107 3.51 6.09 13.58
N PHE A 108 3.19 5.24 12.61
CA PHE A 108 2.17 5.49 11.57
C PHE A 108 1.21 4.31 11.35
N GLY A 109 1.38 3.21 12.09
CA GLY A 109 0.62 1.98 11.85
C GLY A 109 -0.89 2.14 12.01
N ASP A 110 -1.34 2.97 12.94
CA ASP A 110 -2.76 3.29 13.15
C ASP A 110 -3.37 4.07 11.97
N ILE A 111 -2.66 5.05 11.43
CA ILE A 111 -3.09 5.84 10.27
C ILE A 111 -3.20 4.95 9.04
N ILE A 112 -2.17 4.14 8.75
CA ILE A 112 -2.18 3.23 7.60
C ILE A 112 -3.29 2.18 7.74
N LYS A 113 -3.52 1.68 8.96
CA LYS A 113 -4.60 0.71 9.25
C LYS A 113 -5.99 1.31 9.05
N GLU A 114 -6.22 2.57 9.44
CA GLU A 114 -7.48 3.26 9.18
C GLU A 114 -7.69 3.48 7.68
N THR A 115 -6.64 3.90 6.95
CA THR A 115 -6.66 4.02 5.48
C THR A 115 -7.05 2.70 4.81
N LEU A 116 -6.44 1.59 5.21
CA LEU A 116 -6.78 0.24 4.76
C LEU A 116 -8.26 -0.10 5.01
N SER A 117 -8.78 0.27 6.19
CA SER A 117 -10.17 0.04 6.58
C SER A 117 -11.15 0.83 5.70
N LYS A 118 -10.88 2.12 5.51
CA LYS A 118 -11.71 3.03 4.71
C LYS A 118 -11.68 2.67 3.23
N MET A 119 -10.50 2.39 2.66
CA MET A 119 -10.35 1.90 1.29
C MET A 119 -11.21 0.65 1.03
N ARG A 120 -11.15 -0.32 1.95
CA ARG A 120 -11.93 -1.56 1.85
C ARG A 120 -13.43 -1.30 1.99
N HIS A 121 -13.84 -0.36 2.82
CA HIS A 121 -15.26 0.03 2.94
C HIS A 121 -15.78 0.66 1.65
N ASN A 122 -14.97 1.53 1.02
CA ASN A 122 -15.34 2.25 -0.19
C ASN A 122 -15.39 1.33 -1.41
N ASN A 123 -14.36 0.49 -1.59
CA ASN A 123 -14.32 -0.49 -2.68
C ASN A 123 -13.50 -1.71 -2.28
N LYS A 124 -14.19 -2.79 -1.89
CA LYS A 124 -13.57 -4.03 -1.39
C LYS A 124 -12.67 -4.72 -2.42
N ILE A 125 -13.04 -4.69 -3.70
CA ILE A 125 -12.30 -5.35 -4.76
C ILE A 125 -11.07 -4.54 -5.11
N GLN A 126 -11.22 -3.23 -5.35
CA GLN A 126 -10.08 -2.38 -5.67
C GLN A 126 -9.10 -2.30 -4.50
N SER A 127 -9.59 -2.24 -3.25
CA SER A 127 -8.73 -2.34 -2.08
C SER A 127 -7.93 -3.64 -2.08
N ALA A 128 -8.54 -4.78 -2.41
CA ALA A 128 -7.84 -6.06 -2.48
C ALA A 128 -6.76 -6.08 -3.58
N LYS A 129 -7.08 -5.51 -4.76
CA LYS A 129 -6.13 -5.31 -5.88
C LYS A 129 -4.94 -4.45 -5.48
N THR A 130 -5.16 -3.37 -4.73
CA THR A 130 -4.07 -2.52 -4.23
C THR A 130 -3.17 -3.28 -3.25
N LEU A 131 -3.71 -4.14 -2.39
CA LEU A 131 -2.91 -4.96 -1.46
C LEU A 131 -1.99 -5.92 -2.20
N ILE A 132 -2.54 -6.65 -3.19
CA ILE A 132 -1.75 -7.60 -3.97
C ILE A 132 -0.71 -6.89 -4.84
N LEU A 133 -1.06 -5.75 -5.45
CA LEU A 133 -0.12 -4.91 -6.19
C LEU A 133 1.09 -4.51 -5.33
N CYS A 134 0.86 -4.06 -4.08
CA CYS A 134 1.93 -3.74 -3.15
C CYS A 134 2.87 -4.93 -2.90
N LEU A 135 2.32 -6.12 -2.68
CA LEU A 135 3.11 -7.33 -2.43
C LEU A 135 3.90 -7.76 -3.66
N GLN A 136 3.31 -7.69 -4.85
CA GLN A 136 3.96 -8.00 -6.12
C GLN A 136 5.15 -7.06 -6.39
N GLN A 137 4.95 -5.75 -6.21
CA GLN A 137 6.02 -4.76 -6.39
C GLN A 137 7.18 -5.01 -5.42
N LEU A 138 6.90 -5.24 -4.13
CA LEU A 138 7.95 -5.54 -3.14
C LEU A 138 8.69 -6.84 -3.46
N PHE A 139 7.96 -7.87 -3.88
CA PHE A 139 8.56 -9.14 -4.26
C PHE A 139 9.45 -9.00 -5.51
N GLN A 140 9.02 -8.24 -6.50
CA GLN A 140 9.80 -7.96 -7.71
C GLN A 140 11.10 -7.22 -7.37
N THR A 141 11.04 -6.17 -6.55
CA THR A 141 12.24 -5.48 -6.05
C THR A 141 13.16 -6.41 -5.27
N HIS A 142 12.61 -7.32 -4.46
CA HIS A 142 13.39 -8.33 -3.76
C HIS A 142 14.07 -9.31 -4.73
N ALA A 143 13.35 -9.81 -5.74
CA ALA A 143 13.88 -10.74 -6.73
C ALA A 143 15.00 -10.11 -7.57
N GLU A 144 14.87 -8.83 -7.95
CA GLU A 144 15.90 -8.08 -8.68
C GLU A 144 17.18 -7.84 -7.87
N SER A 145 17.06 -7.80 -6.53
CA SER A 145 18.20 -7.64 -5.62
C SER A 145 18.96 -8.94 -5.33
N GLN A 146 18.41 -10.09 -5.72
CA GLN A 146 19.04 -11.40 -5.54
C GLN A 146 19.86 -11.76 -6.79
N ASP A 147 21.07 -12.29 -6.58
CA ASP A 147 21.87 -12.80 -7.70
C ASP A 147 21.13 -13.96 -8.39
N SER A 148 20.96 -13.87 -9.71
CA SER A 148 20.19 -14.77 -10.56
C SER A 148 20.66 -16.25 -10.56
N SER A 149 21.74 -16.56 -9.84
CA SER A 149 22.34 -17.89 -9.75
C SER A 149 21.89 -18.70 -8.53
N SER A 150 21.37 -18.06 -7.48
CA SER A 150 20.82 -18.75 -6.30
C SER A 150 19.30 -18.57 -6.26
N GLY A 151 18.56 -19.66 -6.04
CA GLY A 151 17.12 -19.58 -5.81
C GLY A 151 16.74 -18.61 -4.67
N VAL A 152 15.47 -18.22 -4.60
CA VAL A 152 14.99 -17.22 -3.63
C VAL A 152 15.32 -17.62 -2.19
N ASP A 153 16.05 -16.75 -1.48
CA ASP A 153 16.35 -16.90 -0.07
C ASP A 153 15.14 -16.51 0.80
N PHE A 154 14.38 -17.52 1.21
CA PHE A 154 13.25 -17.39 2.13
C PHE A 154 13.63 -16.90 3.54
N SER A 155 14.92 -16.97 3.91
CA SER A 155 15.42 -16.51 5.21
C SER A 155 15.88 -15.05 5.20
N SER A 156 15.92 -14.42 4.02
CA SER A 156 16.31 -13.02 3.91
C SER A 156 15.36 -12.11 4.69
N ALA A 157 15.92 -11.06 5.30
CA ALA A 157 15.14 -10.08 6.06
C ALA A 157 14.08 -9.39 5.17
N SER A 158 14.42 -9.15 3.90
CA SER A 158 13.50 -8.57 2.92
C SER A 158 12.28 -9.48 2.69
N PHE A 159 12.51 -10.77 2.37
CA PHE A 159 11.41 -11.72 2.17
C PHE A 159 10.54 -11.87 3.43
N THR A 160 11.18 -11.95 4.60
CA THR A 160 10.49 -12.04 5.89
C THR A 160 9.59 -10.83 6.15
N ASN A 161 10.05 -9.61 5.82
CA ASN A 161 9.27 -8.39 5.94
C ASN A 161 8.06 -8.38 4.99
N ILE A 162 8.21 -8.86 3.76
CA ILE A 162 7.11 -8.96 2.80
C ILE A 162 6.06 -9.95 3.29
N LYS A 163 6.49 -11.10 3.80
CA LYS A 163 5.59 -12.11 4.37
C LYS A 163 4.85 -11.58 5.60
N GLU A 164 5.54 -10.86 6.49
CA GLU A 164 4.92 -10.22 7.65
C GLU A 164 3.90 -9.14 7.23
N LEU A 165 4.20 -8.35 6.19
CA LEU A 165 3.26 -7.39 5.62
C LEU A 165 1.99 -8.09 5.10
N ALA A 166 2.15 -9.19 4.34
CA ALA A 166 1.02 -10.00 3.86
C ALA A 166 0.18 -10.56 5.00
N ARG A 167 0.81 -11.07 6.06
CA ARG A 167 0.11 -11.51 7.27
C ARG A 167 -0.71 -10.38 7.89
N ARG A 168 -0.14 -9.18 8.02
CA ARG A 168 -0.87 -8.00 8.54
C ARG A 168 -2.03 -7.58 7.65
N PHE A 169 -1.88 -7.62 6.33
CA PHE A 169 -2.98 -7.39 5.38
C PHE A 169 -4.09 -8.43 5.55
N SER A 170 -3.75 -9.71 5.65
CA SER A 170 -4.70 -10.80 5.86
C SER A 170 -5.56 -10.57 7.11
N LEU A 171 -4.97 -10.07 8.20
CA LEU A 171 -5.71 -9.74 9.42
C LEU A 171 -6.76 -8.63 9.26
N THR A 172 -6.65 -7.77 8.23
CA THR A 172 -7.62 -6.68 7.99
C THR A 172 -8.98 -7.16 7.48
N PHE A 173 -9.06 -8.38 6.94
CA PHE A 173 -10.32 -8.97 6.45
C PHE A 173 -11.22 -9.51 7.58
N GLY A 174 -10.74 -9.51 8.83
CA GLY A 174 -11.52 -9.94 9.99
C GLY A 174 -11.78 -11.44 10.00
N TRP A 175 -12.84 -11.85 10.71
CA TRP A 175 -13.25 -13.25 10.90
C TRP A 175 -14.42 -13.66 9.99
N ASP A 176 -15.14 -12.69 9.44
CA ASP A 176 -16.28 -12.93 8.55
C ASP A 176 -15.79 -13.23 7.13
N GLN A 177 -15.54 -14.52 6.88
CA GLN A 177 -15.07 -15.04 5.59
C GLN A 177 -16.10 -14.82 4.47
N VAL A 178 -17.39 -14.71 4.79
CA VAL A 178 -18.43 -14.48 3.78
C VAL A 178 -18.34 -13.05 3.24
N LYS A 179 -18.18 -12.05 4.13
CA LYS A 179 -18.06 -10.63 3.72
C LYS A 179 -16.82 -10.30 2.90
N SER A 180 -15.76 -11.09 3.06
CA SER A 180 -14.45 -10.91 2.42
C SER A 180 -14.18 -11.90 1.29
N ARG A 181 -15.10 -12.84 1.04
CA ARG A 181 -14.95 -13.94 0.07
C ARG A 181 -14.39 -13.49 -1.28
N GLU A 182 -15.05 -12.53 -1.92
CA GLU A 182 -14.68 -12.07 -3.27
C GLU A 182 -13.31 -11.38 -3.28
N SER A 183 -13.02 -10.54 -2.29
CA SER A 183 -11.72 -9.88 -2.16
C SER A 183 -10.58 -10.87 -1.95
N ILE A 184 -10.79 -11.89 -1.10
CA ILE A 184 -9.78 -12.93 -0.85
C ILE A 184 -9.59 -13.79 -2.09
N ALA A 185 -10.67 -14.20 -2.77
CA ALA A 185 -10.59 -14.91 -4.04
C ALA A 185 -9.81 -14.11 -5.11
N MET A 186 -10.01 -12.78 -5.16
CA MET A 186 -9.26 -11.89 -6.04
C MET A 186 -7.76 -11.89 -5.72
N ILE A 187 -7.38 -11.77 -4.44
CA ILE A 187 -5.97 -11.81 -4.02
C ILE A 187 -5.31 -13.12 -4.42
N HIS A 188 -5.99 -14.25 -4.20
CA HIS A 188 -5.46 -15.55 -4.61
C HIS A 188 -5.34 -15.69 -6.12
N LYS A 189 -6.36 -15.24 -6.87
CA LYS A 189 -6.35 -15.28 -8.34
C LYS A 189 -5.17 -14.47 -8.91
N GLU A 190 -5.06 -13.19 -8.56
CA GLU A 190 -3.99 -12.33 -9.06
C GLU A 190 -2.60 -12.78 -8.56
N GLY A 191 -2.53 -13.31 -7.33
CA GLY A 191 -1.29 -13.86 -6.79
C GLY A 191 -0.82 -15.14 -7.51
N ILE A 192 -1.74 -16.02 -7.90
CA ILE A 192 -1.42 -17.20 -8.72
C ILE A 192 -1.02 -16.77 -10.13
N GLU A 193 -1.78 -15.87 -10.77
CA GLU A 193 -1.45 -15.35 -12.10
C GLU A 193 -0.04 -14.75 -12.13
N PHE A 194 0.33 -13.97 -11.11
CA PHE A 194 1.68 -13.42 -10.98
C PHE A 194 2.75 -14.48 -10.75
N ALA A 195 2.48 -15.49 -9.90
CA ALA A 195 3.43 -16.58 -9.62
C ALA A 195 3.81 -17.38 -10.88
N PHE A 196 2.88 -17.49 -11.84
CA PHE A 196 3.06 -18.19 -13.11
C PHE A 196 3.36 -17.25 -14.30
N GLN A 197 3.47 -15.95 -14.07
CA GLN A 197 3.81 -14.98 -15.12
C GLN A 197 5.19 -15.29 -15.70
N GLY A 198 5.30 -15.35 -17.03
CA GLY A 198 6.56 -15.66 -17.71
C GLY A 198 6.92 -17.15 -17.80
N ALA A 199 6.03 -18.07 -17.38
CA ALA A 199 6.23 -19.52 -17.51
C ALA A 199 6.16 -20.05 -18.97
N THR A 200 5.98 -19.16 -19.95
CA THR A 200 5.88 -19.52 -21.37
C THR A 200 7.25 -19.47 -22.06
N GLY A 201 7.96 -20.59 -22.10
CA GLY A 201 9.12 -20.73 -23.00
C GLY A 201 10.10 -21.84 -22.64
N VAL A 202 10.11 -22.88 -23.49
CA VAL A 202 11.11 -23.97 -23.63
C VAL A 202 11.03 -25.11 -22.60
N ASP A 203 10.45 -26.22 -23.05
CA ASP A 203 10.65 -27.60 -22.53
C ASP A 203 10.31 -27.91 -21.07
N GLY A 204 9.32 -27.26 -20.45
CA GLY A 204 8.70 -27.75 -19.20
C GLY A 204 9.67 -27.97 -18.02
N LYS A 205 10.89 -27.43 -18.10
CA LYS A 205 12.00 -27.67 -17.15
C LYS A 205 12.35 -26.44 -16.32
N CYS A 206 11.89 -25.25 -16.71
CA CYS A 206 12.13 -24.05 -15.93
C CYS A 206 10.95 -23.79 -14.98
N LEU A 207 11.24 -23.72 -13.68
CA LEU A 207 10.27 -23.31 -12.68
C LEU A 207 9.84 -21.86 -12.97
N PRO A 208 8.54 -21.50 -12.80
CA PRO A 208 8.11 -20.13 -12.94
C PRO A 208 8.94 -19.18 -12.05
N PRO A 209 9.37 -18.02 -12.57
CA PRO A 209 10.32 -17.14 -11.87
C PRO A 209 9.76 -16.62 -10.53
N ASN A 210 8.44 -16.49 -10.44
CA ASN A 210 7.75 -15.91 -9.29
C ASN A 210 7.10 -16.97 -8.38
N LEU A 211 7.45 -18.25 -8.53
CA LEU A 211 6.75 -19.33 -7.82
C LEU A 211 6.80 -19.17 -6.29
N SER A 212 7.90 -18.67 -5.74
CA SER A 212 8.07 -18.42 -4.31
C SER A 212 7.13 -17.35 -3.74
N PHE A 213 6.53 -16.52 -4.61
CA PHE A 213 5.49 -15.56 -4.20
C PHE A 213 4.26 -16.25 -3.59
N LEU A 214 3.97 -17.51 -3.95
CA LEU A 214 2.89 -18.28 -3.35
C LEU A 214 3.04 -18.46 -1.84
N VAL A 215 4.26 -18.41 -1.30
CA VAL A 215 4.50 -18.45 0.15
C VAL A 215 3.95 -17.18 0.82
N ILE A 216 4.05 -16.02 0.17
CA ILE A 216 3.45 -14.76 0.65
C ILE A 216 1.92 -14.85 0.55
N ILE A 217 1.39 -15.37 -0.57
CA ILE A 217 -0.06 -15.56 -0.75
C ILE A 217 -0.65 -16.56 0.25
N SER A 218 0.14 -17.51 0.73
CA SER A 218 -0.32 -18.50 1.70
C SER A 218 -0.83 -17.87 3.02
N GLU A 219 -0.39 -16.65 3.36
CA GLU A 219 -0.86 -15.88 4.52
C GLU A 219 -2.35 -15.50 4.44
N PHE A 220 -2.94 -15.51 3.24
CA PHE A 220 -4.38 -15.24 3.03
C PHE A 220 -5.23 -16.52 3.04
N SER A 221 -4.62 -17.71 2.96
CA SER A 221 -5.33 -19.00 2.84
C SER A 221 -6.23 -19.33 4.03
N ASN A 222 -5.98 -18.76 5.20
CA ASN A 222 -6.83 -18.92 6.38
C ASN A 222 -8.14 -18.11 6.26
N LYS A 223 -8.23 -17.14 5.33
CA LYS A 223 -9.42 -16.34 5.04
C LYS A 223 -10.31 -16.92 3.95
N LEU A 224 -9.78 -17.83 3.12
CA LEU A 224 -10.59 -18.54 2.11
C LEU A 224 -11.65 -19.44 2.76
N LEU A 225 -12.86 -19.40 2.21
CA LEU A 225 -13.90 -20.37 2.53
C LEU A 225 -13.50 -21.75 2.01
N LYS A 226 -13.92 -22.81 2.72
CA LYS A 226 -13.61 -24.20 2.35
C LYS A 226 -13.93 -24.56 0.88
N PRO A 227 -15.05 -24.13 0.28
CA PRO A 227 -15.35 -24.44 -1.12
C PRO A 227 -14.38 -23.78 -2.10
N ASP A 228 -13.90 -22.57 -1.80
CA ASP A 228 -13.03 -21.79 -2.68
C ASP A 228 -11.55 -22.23 -2.61
N LYS A 229 -11.24 -23.23 -1.76
CA LYS A 229 -9.91 -23.85 -1.67
C LYS A 229 -9.70 -25.00 -2.67
N ARG A 230 -10.77 -25.45 -3.31
CA ARG A 230 -10.74 -26.51 -4.33
C ARG A 230 -10.59 -25.88 -5.71
#